data_AF-A0A349H7V5-F1
#
_entry.id   AF-A0A349H7V5-F1
#
_cell.length_a   1.000
_cell.length_b   1.000
_cell.length_c   1.000
_cell.angle_alpha   90.00
_cell.angle_beta   90.00
_cell.angle_gamma   90.00
#
_symmetry.space_group_name_H-M   'P 1'
#
loop_
_entity.id
_entity.type
_entity.pdbx_description
1 polymer ?
#
loop_
_entity_poly.entity_id
_entity_poly.type
_entity_poly.pdbx_seq_one_letter_code
_entity_poly.pdbx_strand_id
1 'polypeptide(L)'
;DVYKRPGLDYCSLANASSISIAQQINEKFDRLDYLYDLGRLQLNMSGCMNACGHHHVGHIGILGVDKKGEEWYQISLGGCSENDVSLGDILGPSVPKTEVANTLERILWVYLERREDGERFIDTFRRIGLEPFRLRAYTPGSNEAKQEQQRYAVGY
;
A
#
# COMPACT_ATOMS: atom_id res chain seq x y z
N ASP A 1 3.65 -12.68 0.05
CA ASP A 1 3.72 -12.76 -1.42
C ASP A 1 3.43 -11.41 -2.07
N VAL A 2 4.22 -11.05 -3.09
CA VAL A 2 4.02 -9.85 -3.92
C VAL A 2 3.49 -10.29 -5.27
N TYR A 3 2.19 -10.11 -5.51
CA TYR A 3 1.57 -10.38 -6.81
C TYR A 3 1.56 -9.11 -7.65
N LYS A 4 2.24 -9.16 -8.80
CA LYS A 4 2.40 -8.01 -9.70
C LYS A 4 2.18 -8.38 -11.15
N ARG A 5 1.57 -7.45 -11.89
CA ARG A 5 1.58 -7.45 -13.36
C ARG A 5 2.61 -6.44 -13.86
N PRO A 6 3.14 -6.57 -15.09
CA PRO A 6 4.31 -5.79 -15.50
C PRO A 6 4.09 -4.26 -15.62
N GLY A 7 2.86 -3.74 -15.64
CA GLY A 7 2.64 -2.28 -15.71
C GLY A 7 3.25 -1.66 -16.98
N LEU A 8 3.69 -0.38 -16.90
CA LEU A 8 4.33 0.34 -18.02
C LEU A 8 5.58 -0.35 -18.55
N ASP A 9 6.16 -1.29 -17.79
CA ASP A 9 7.31 -2.05 -18.23
C ASP A 9 7.01 -2.86 -19.52
N TYR A 10 5.75 -3.29 -19.72
CA TYR A 10 5.34 -4.06 -20.92
C TYR A 10 3.89 -3.81 -21.41
N CYS A 11 3.12 -2.93 -20.76
CA CYS A 11 1.72 -2.66 -21.11
C CYS A 11 1.53 -1.20 -21.51
N SER A 12 1.08 -0.97 -22.75
CA SER A 12 0.82 0.38 -23.28
C SER A 12 -0.41 1.07 -22.68
N LEU A 13 -1.23 0.34 -21.92
CA LEU A 13 -2.41 0.86 -21.22
C LEU A 13 -2.14 1.18 -19.74
N ALA A 14 -0.92 0.93 -19.27
CA ALA A 14 -0.54 1.21 -17.90
C ALA A 14 -0.24 2.69 -17.70
N ASN A 15 -0.44 3.19 -16.48
CA ASN A 15 -0.12 4.55 -16.07
C ASN A 15 1.20 4.61 -15.29
N ALA A 16 1.60 3.51 -14.66
CA ALA A 16 2.85 3.40 -13.91
C ALA A 16 3.51 2.02 -14.10
N SER A 17 4.83 1.98 -13.87
CA SER A 17 5.62 0.76 -13.82
C SER A 17 5.28 -0.06 -12.57
N SER A 18 5.65 -1.33 -12.53
CA SER A 18 5.34 -2.20 -11.38
C SER A 18 6.52 -3.09 -11.01
N ILE A 19 7.39 -3.42 -11.98
CA ILE A 19 8.60 -4.18 -11.72
C ILE A 19 9.54 -3.39 -10.81
N SER A 20 9.78 -2.11 -11.12
CA SER A 20 10.69 -1.25 -10.37
C SER A 20 10.21 -1.00 -8.93
N ILE A 21 8.90 -0.90 -8.71
CA ILE A 21 8.32 -0.78 -7.36
C ILE A 21 8.52 -2.05 -6.56
N ALA A 22 8.23 -3.21 -7.17
CA ALA A 22 8.41 -4.47 -6.48
C ALA A 22 9.88 -4.77 -6.15
N GLN A 23 10.83 -4.32 -6.99
CA GLN A 23 12.25 -4.37 -6.66
C GLN A 23 12.59 -3.49 -5.46
N GLN A 24 12.15 -2.23 -5.44
CA GLN A 24 12.34 -1.33 -4.29
C GLN A 24 11.78 -1.91 -3.00
N ILE A 25 10.59 -2.51 -3.07
CA ILE A 25 9.94 -3.22 -1.96
C ILE A 25 10.84 -4.37 -1.48
N ASN A 26 11.22 -5.28 -2.37
CA ASN A 26 12.06 -6.42 -2.01
C ASN A 26 13.40 -5.98 -1.42
N GLU A 27 14.12 -5.03 -2.04
CA GLU A 27 15.41 -4.54 -1.53
C GLU A 27 15.30 -3.88 -0.16
N LYS A 28 14.22 -3.14 0.09
CA LYS A 28 13.94 -2.50 1.38
C LYS A 28 13.67 -3.56 2.45
N PHE A 29 12.90 -4.59 2.11
CA PHE A 29 12.44 -5.61 3.04
C PHE A 29 13.44 -6.77 3.23
N ASP A 30 14.31 -7.07 2.27
CA ASP A 30 15.40 -8.04 2.43
C ASP A 30 16.44 -7.59 3.49
N ARG A 31 16.44 -6.31 3.86
CA ARG A 31 17.37 -5.71 4.83
C ARG A 31 16.83 -5.64 6.26
N LEU A 32 15.59 -6.07 6.49
CA LEU A 32 14.92 -5.89 7.78
C LEU A 32 14.68 -7.25 8.45
N ASP A 33 15.56 -7.58 9.39
CA ASP A 33 15.59 -8.87 10.12
C ASP A 33 14.29 -9.17 10.90
N TYR A 34 13.44 -8.18 11.18
CA TYR A 34 12.19 -8.36 11.92
C TYR A 34 10.99 -8.77 11.03
N LEU A 35 11.15 -8.81 9.70
CA LEU A 35 10.06 -9.20 8.80
C LEU A 35 9.81 -10.70 8.74
N TYR A 36 10.76 -11.51 9.21
CA TYR A 36 10.59 -12.97 9.27
C TYR A 36 9.38 -13.39 10.12
N ASP A 37 8.86 -12.49 10.95
CA ASP A 37 7.69 -12.72 11.80
C ASP A 37 6.41 -12.00 11.33
N LEU A 38 6.36 -11.43 10.12
CA LEU A 38 5.14 -10.76 9.63
C LEU A 38 3.95 -11.70 9.44
N GLY A 39 4.20 -12.99 9.25
CA GLY A 39 3.19 -13.96 8.84
C GLY A 39 2.72 -13.74 7.40
N ARG A 40 1.51 -14.24 7.09
CA ARG A 40 0.97 -14.22 5.72
C ARG A 40 0.43 -12.83 5.36
N LEU A 41 1.11 -12.16 4.44
CA LEU A 41 0.74 -10.87 3.88
C LEU A 41 0.63 -10.93 2.35
N GLN A 42 -0.48 -10.46 1.80
CA GLN A 42 -0.72 -10.35 0.36
C GLN A 42 -0.58 -8.90 -0.10
N LEU A 43 0.42 -8.63 -0.92
CA LEU A 43 0.61 -7.35 -1.57
C LEU A 43 0.32 -7.49 -3.06
N ASN A 44 -0.68 -6.75 -3.54
CA ASN A 44 -1.14 -6.82 -4.91
C ASN A 44 -0.94 -5.47 -5.61
N MET A 45 -0.36 -5.48 -6.81
CA MET A 45 -0.09 -4.24 -7.54
C MET A 45 -0.55 -4.25 -8.99
N SER A 46 -1.09 -3.12 -9.43
CA SER A 46 -1.52 -2.88 -10.82
C SER A 46 -0.98 -1.56 -11.32
N GLY A 47 -0.47 -1.53 -12.56
CA GLY A 47 0.03 -0.29 -13.17
C GLY A 47 -1.07 0.68 -13.63
N CYS A 48 -2.35 0.29 -13.65
CA CYS A 48 -3.49 1.15 -13.96
C CYS A 48 -4.80 0.59 -13.38
N MET A 49 -5.89 1.35 -13.56
CA MET A 49 -7.22 1.08 -13.01
C MET A 49 -7.88 -0.22 -13.48
N ASN A 50 -7.37 -0.85 -14.55
CA ASN A 50 -7.89 -2.12 -15.07
C ASN A 50 -7.70 -3.29 -14.09
N ALA A 51 -6.92 -3.10 -13.03
CA ALA A 51 -6.82 -4.02 -11.89
C ALA A 51 -6.41 -5.46 -12.24
N CYS A 52 -5.63 -5.67 -13.31
CA CYS A 52 -5.12 -7.01 -13.69
C CYS A 52 -4.28 -7.68 -12.59
N GLY A 53 -3.75 -6.88 -11.66
CA GLY A 53 -3.04 -7.34 -10.46
C GLY A 53 -3.93 -7.52 -9.23
N HIS A 54 -5.25 -7.35 -9.36
CA HIS A 54 -6.23 -7.46 -8.28
C HIS A 54 -5.88 -6.63 -7.03
N HIS A 55 -5.43 -5.39 -7.24
CA HIS A 55 -4.97 -4.53 -6.15
C HIS A 55 -6.06 -4.23 -5.11
N HIS A 56 -7.33 -4.17 -5.51
CA HIS A 56 -8.45 -3.92 -4.59
C HIS A 56 -8.68 -5.01 -3.54
N VAL A 57 -8.18 -6.24 -3.76
CA VAL A 57 -8.41 -7.40 -2.88
C VAL A 57 -7.13 -7.96 -2.28
N GLY A 58 -6.01 -7.24 -2.42
CA GLY A 58 -4.81 -7.52 -1.63
C GLY A 58 -4.93 -6.89 -0.24
N HIS A 59 -4.32 -7.51 0.77
CA HIS A 59 -4.22 -6.91 2.11
C HIS A 59 -3.61 -5.50 2.02
N ILE A 60 -2.62 -5.36 1.12
CA ILE A 60 -2.09 -4.08 0.66
C ILE A 60 -2.22 -4.02 -0.86
N GLY A 61 -3.02 -3.08 -1.35
CA GLY A 61 -3.22 -2.81 -2.76
C GLY A 61 -2.45 -1.58 -3.22
N ILE A 62 -1.74 -1.70 -4.36
CA ILE A 62 -0.99 -0.61 -4.98
C ILE A 62 -1.51 -0.38 -6.41
N LEU A 63 -1.98 0.83 -6.68
CA LEU A 63 -2.46 1.25 -7.99
C LEU A 63 -1.58 2.36 -8.56
N GLY A 64 -1.00 2.12 -9.73
CA GLY A 64 -0.31 3.12 -10.53
C GLY A 64 -1.27 4.17 -11.10
N VAL A 65 -0.94 5.44 -10.90
CA VAL A 65 -1.65 6.60 -11.44
C VAL A 65 -0.65 7.56 -12.08
N ASP A 66 -1.04 8.19 -13.19
CA ASP A 66 -0.25 9.26 -13.80
C ASP A 66 -0.67 10.60 -13.21
N LYS A 67 0.30 11.40 -12.79
CA LYS A 67 0.06 12.82 -12.50
C LYS A 67 1.02 13.66 -13.31
N LYS A 68 0.52 14.27 -14.38
CA LYS A 68 1.26 15.20 -15.24
C LYS A 68 2.53 14.55 -15.84
N GLY A 69 2.45 13.27 -16.21
CA GLY A 69 3.59 12.53 -16.77
C GLY A 69 4.55 11.95 -15.73
N GLU A 70 4.23 12.07 -14.45
CA GLU A 70 4.98 11.42 -13.37
C GLU A 70 4.23 10.21 -12.82
N GLU A 71 4.99 9.18 -12.43
CA GLU A 71 4.47 7.96 -11.83
C GLU A 71 4.16 8.15 -10.34
N TRP A 72 2.88 8.04 -10.00
CA TRP A 72 2.37 8.09 -8.64
C TRP A 72 1.62 6.81 -8.31
N TYR A 73 1.44 6.54 -7.02
CA TYR A 73 0.87 5.28 -6.55
C TYR A 73 -0.15 5.51 -5.46
N GLN A 74 -1.38 5.07 -5.72
CA GLN A 74 -2.46 5.03 -4.73
C GLN A 74 -2.35 3.74 -3.92
N ILE A 75 -2.31 3.87 -2.59
CA ILE A 75 -2.25 2.74 -1.66
C ILE A 75 -3.63 2.52 -1.06
N SER A 76 -4.02 1.25 -0.92
CA SER A 76 -5.25 0.79 -0.28
C SER A 76 -4.93 -0.35 0.68
N LEU A 77 -5.67 -0.45 1.78
CA LEU A 77 -5.46 -1.43 2.84
C LEU A 77 -6.75 -2.19 3.17
N GLY A 78 -6.62 -3.44 3.60
CA GLY A 78 -7.76 -4.21 4.11
C GLY A 78 -8.54 -5.02 3.07
N GLY A 79 -8.05 -5.09 1.83
CA GLY A 79 -8.62 -5.98 0.82
C GLY A 79 -8.33 -7.44 1.16
N CYS A 80 -9.25 -8.35 0.84
CA CYS A 80 -9.06 -9.78 1.03
C CYS A 80 -9.85 -10.54 -0.05
N SER A 81 -9.22 -11.54 -0.69
CA SER A 81 -9.83 -12.37 -1.73
C SER A 81 -10.22 -13.77 -1.24
N GLU A 82 -10.01 -14.04 0.05
CA GLU A 82 -10.21 -15.37 0.66
C GLU A 82 -11.59 -15.47 1.33
N ASN A 83 -11.69 -16.21 2.43
CA ASN A 83 -12.96 -16.55 3.08
C ASN A 83 -13.77 -15.32 3.56
N ASP A 84 -13.10 -14.19 3.81
CA ASP A 84 -13.74 -12.93 4.22
C ASP A 84 -13.50 -11.87 3.14
N VAL A 85 -14.23 -11.96 2.03
CA VAL A 85 -14.03 -11.07 0.87
C VAL A 85 -14.30 -9.62 1.25
N SER A 86 -13.29 -8.77 1.08
CA SER A 86 -13.39 -7.33 1.31
C SER A 86 -12.61 -6.56 0.26
N LEU A 87 -13.12 -5.37 -0.09
CA LEU A 87 -12.36 -4.40 -0.87
C LEU A 87 -11.50 -3.57 0.08
N GLY A 88 -10.30 -3.20 -0.37
CA GLY A 88 -9.40 -2.34 0.39
C GLY A 88 -9.86 -0.88 0.40
N ASP A 89 -9.71 -0.24 1.55
CA ASP A 89 -9.98 1.17 1.75
C ASP A 89 -8.79 2.02 1.29
N ILE A 90 -9.08 3.13 0.63
CA ILE A 90 -8.07 4.05 0.13
C ILE A 90 -7.40 4.75 1.32
N LEU A 91 -6.08 4.60 1.44
CA LEU A 91 -5.32 5.12 2.58
C LEU A 91 -5.32 6.65 2.68
N GLY A 92 -5.39 7.35 1.55
CA GLY A 92 -5.32 8.81 1.46
C GLY A 92 -4.74 9.24 0.10
N PRO A 93 -4.05 10.39 -0.02
CA PRO A 93 -3.34 10.79 -1.23
C PRO A 93 -2.39 9.71 -1.76
N SER A 94 -2.30 9.61 -3.08
CA SER A 94 -1.25 8.84 -3.75
C SER A 94 0.14 9.40 -3.42
N VAL A 95 1.15 8.54 -3.38
CA VAL A 95 2.55 8.90 -3.12
C VAL A 95 3.41 8.81 -4.39
N PRO A 96 4.50 9.57 -4.50
CA PRO A 96 5.42 9.45 -5.64
C PRO A 96 6.12 8.09 -5.63
N LYS A 97 6.56 7.64 -6.81
CA LYS A 97 7.31 6.38 -7.03
C LYS A 97 8.37 6.09 -5.97
N THR A 98 9.17 7.08 -5.59
CA THR A 98 10.30 6.94 -4.66
C THR A 98 9.88 6.71 -3.20
N GLU A 99 8.64 7.08 -2.84
CA GLU A 99 8.14 6.96 -1.47
C GLU A 99 7.34 5.69 -1.21
N VAL A 100 7.00 4.90 -2.24
CA VAL A 100 6.14 3.72 -2.09
C VAL A 100 6.70 2.73 -1.05
N ALA A 101 7.98 2.38 -1.14
CA ALA A 101 8.61 1.46 -0.20
C ALA A 101 8.67 2.03 1.23
N ASN A 102 8.91 3.34 1.37
CA ASN A 102 8.93 4.03 2.67
C ASN A 102 7.54 4.07 3.31
N THR A 103 6.49 4.31 2.54
CA THR A 103 5.11 4.27 3.02
C THR A 103 4.71 2.87 3.47
N LEU A 104 5.08 1.84 2.70
CA LEU A 104 4.85 0.44 3.10
C LEU A 104 5.56 0.07 4.39
N GLU A 105 6.82 0.47 4.56
CA GLU A 105 7.57 0.27 5.80
C GLU A 105 6.82 0.87 7.00
N ARG A 106 6.31 2.10 6.88
CA ARG A 106 5.54 2.76 7.95
C ARG A 106 4.23 2.04 8.27
N ILE A 107 3.53 1.55 7.26
CA ILE A 107 2.30 0.76 7.41
C ILE A 107 2.62 -0.54 8.18
N LEU A 108 3.70 -1.22 7.81
CA LEU A 108 4.13 -2.44 8.47
C LEU A 108 4.57 -2.17 9.92
N TRP A 109 5.22 -1.05 10.20
CA TRP A 109 5.52 -0.63 11.57
C TRP A 109 4.25 -0.46 12.42
N VAL A 110 3.19 0.16 11.88
CA VAL A 110 1.91 0.26 12.60
C VAL A 110 1.34 -1.13 12.90
N TYR A 111 1.39 -2.04 11.93
CA TYR A 111 0.98 -3.42 12.14
C TYR A 111 1.79 -4.09 13.24
N LEU A 112 3.13 -4.04 13.19
CA LEU A 112 4.00 -4.66 14.20
C LEU A 112 3.79 -4.09 15.60
N GLU A 113 3.51 -2.79 15.73
CA GLU A 113 3.26 -2.14 17.03
C GLU A 113 1.87 -2.41 17.60
N ARG A 114 0.88 -2.70 16.75
CA ARG A 114 -0.53 -2.82 17.14
C ARG A 114 -1.06 -4.23 17.12
N ARG A 115 -0.37 -5.16 16.44
CA ARG A 115 -0.76 -6.56 16.36
C ARG A 115 -0.71 -7.21 17.74
N GLU A 116 -1.63 -8.13 17.96
CA GLU A 116 -1.57 -9.06 19.09
C GLU A 116 -0.76 -10.31 18.69
N ASP A 117 -0.33 -11.12 19.65
CA ASP A 117 0.58 -12.25 19.38
C ASP A 117 -0.01 -13.21 18.32
N GLY A 118 0.72 -13.38 17.21
CA GLY A 118 0.33 -14.23 16.08
C GLY A 118 -0.82 -13.69 15.22
N GLU A 119 -1.30 -12.48 15.45
CA GLU A 119 -2.36 -11.85 14.66
C GLU A 119 -1.86 -11.54 13.24
N ARG A 120 -2.66 -11.85 12.21
CA ARG A 120 -2.32 -11.54 10.80
C ARG A 120 -2.62 -10.06 10.52
N PHE A 121 -1.93 -9.48 9.54
CA PHE A 121 -2.15 -8.09 9.11
C PHE A 121 -3.64 -7.75 8.87
N ILE A 122 -4.36 -8.62 8.17
CA ILE A 122 -5.77 -8.37 7.83
C ILE A 122 -6.67 -8.35 9.06
N ASP A 123 -6.36 -9.17 10.07
CA ASP A 123 -7.12 -9.23 11.32
C ASP A 123 -6.84 -7.98 12.16
N THR A 124 -5.56 -7.58 12.26
CA THR A 124 -5.16 -6.33 12.92
C THR A 124 -5.84 -5.12 12.27
N PHE A 125 -5.84 -5.05 10.93
CA PHE A 125 -6.49 -3.96 10.20
C PHE A 125 -7.99 -3.90 10.50
N ARG A 126 -8.69 -5.05 10.50
CA ARG A 126 -10.12 -5.11 10.80
C ARG A 126 -10.45 -4.67 12.23
N ARG A 127 -9.56 -4.94 13.19
CA ARG A 127 -9.73 -4.57 14.60
C ARG A 127 -9.48 -3.08 14.86
N ILE A 128 -8.40 -2.52 14.30
CA ILE A 128 -7.98 -1.14 14.61
C ILE A 128 -8.46 -0.11 13.58
N GLY A 129 -8.93 -0.56 12.43
CA GLY A 129 -9.38 0.27 11.30
C GLY A 129 -8.24 0.95 10.53
N LEU A 130 -8.61 1.81 9.58
CA LEU A 130 -7.68 2.52 8.70
C LEU A 130 -6.91 3.65 9.39
N GLU A 131 -7.52 4.28 10.40
CA GLU A 131 -7.03 5.52 11.02
C GLU A 131 -5.56 5.46 11.49
N PRO A 132 -5.13 4.44 12.26
CA PRO A 132 -3.74 4.38 12.74
C PRO A 132 -2.71 4.30 11.61
N PHE A 133 -3.07 3.63 10.51
CA PHE A 133 -2.20 3.51 9.34
C PHE A 133 -2.09 4.84 8.60
N ARG A 134 -3.22 5.53 8.42
CA ARG A 134 -3.29 6.81 7.70
C ARG A 134 -2.44 7.89 8.36
N LEU A 135 -2.50 8.00 9.69
CA LEU A 135 -1.73 9.00 10.45
C LEU A 135 -0.21 8.83 10.31
N ARG A 136 0.28 7.64 9.98
CA ARG A 136 1.71 7.32 9.91
C ARG A 136 2.25 7.12 8.49
N ALA A 137 1.36 6.92 7.51
CA ALA A 137 1.70 6.61 6.12
C ALA A 137 2.55 7.70 5.43
N TYR A 138 2.35 8.97 5.79
CA TYR A 138 2.94 10.12 5.11
C TYR A 138 4.12 10.73 5.85
N THR A 139 5.12 11.21 5.10
CA THR A 139 6.29 11.92 5.66
C THR A 139 5.85 13.20 6.37
N PRO A 140 6.20 13.43 7.65
CA PRO A 140 5.85 14.66 8.34
C PRO A 140 6.31 15.88 7.55
N GLY A 141 5.41 16.85 7.33
CA GLY A 141 5.69 18.07 6.56
C GLY A 141 5.59 17.94 5.04
N SER A 142 5.40 16.73 4.50
CA SER A 142 5.12 16.51 3.07
C SER A 142 3.79 17.13 2.62
N ASN A 143 3.63 17.36 1.32
CA ASN A 143 2.38 17.89 0.79
C ASN A 143 1.21 16.91 0.97
N GLU A 144 1.50 15.62 0.87
CA GLU A 144 0.55 14.52 1.09
C GLU A 144 0.07 14.52 2.55
N ALA A 145 0.98 14.69 3.51
CA ALA A 145 0.63 14.81 4.92
C ALA A 145 -0.27 16.05 5.19
N LYS A 146 0.03 17.19 4.56
CA LYS A 146 -0.80 18.40 4.68
C LYS A 146 -2.19 18.20 4.05
N GLN A 147 -2.24 17.59 2.87
CA GLN A 147 -3.49 17.28 2.18
C GLN A 147 -4.35 16.33 3.01
N GLU A 148 -3.74 15.32 3.63
CA GLU A 148 -4.45 14.37 4.49
C GLU A 148 -4.95 15.02 5.79
N GLN A 149 -4.14 15.84 6.45
CA GLN A 149 -4.56 16.62 7.61
C GLN A 149 -5.73 17.55 7.27
N GLN A 150 -5.70 18.17 6.10
CA GLN A 150 -6.80 19.02 5.64
C GLN A 150 -8.06 18.21 5.33
N ARG A 151 -7.96 17.02 4.72
CA ARG A 151 -9.10 16.12 4.53
C ARG A 151 -9.73 15.73 5.86
N TYR A 152 -8.90 15.33 6.83
CA TYR A 152 -9.40 14.87 8.13
C TYR A 152 -10.05 15.99 8.95
N ALA A 153 -9.49 17.20 8.90
CA ALA A 153 -10.06 18.37 9.57
C ALA A 153 -11.47 18.73 9.05
N VAL A 154 -11.84 18.29 7.84
CA VAL A 154 -13.13 18.58 7.19
C VAL A 154 -14.14 17.43 7.35
N GLY A 155 -13.75 16.31 7.98
CA GLY A 155 -14.68 15.25 8.40
C GLY A 155 -15.18 14.32 7.28
N TYR A 156 -14.33 14.05 6.28
CA TYR A 156 -14.58 13.07 5.21
C TYR A 156 -13.59 11.91 5.25
#